data_AF-A0A238FM93-F1
#
_entry.id   AF-A0A238FM93-F1
#
_cell.length_a   1.000
_cell.length_b   1.000
_cell.length_c   1.000
_cell.angle_alpha   90.00
_cell.angle_beta   90.00
_cell.angle_gamma   90.00
#
_symmetry.space_group_name_H-M   'P 1'
#
loop_
_entity.id
_entity.type
_entity.pdbx_description
1 polymer ?
#
loop_
_entity_poly.entity_id
_entity_poly.type
_entity_poly.pdbx_seq_one_letter_code
_entity_poly.pdbx_strand_id
1 'polypeptide(L)'
;MASTTTANTDSHPSSSSSSSLAFQDDFTHSHGGGCFFVAVEPVFDEQISQLATVIARSSPSTSTEAQRTDYIHQYTTQAQHTSPSKPVTEDDAAPPDDEDADASTSVGAAPLTAEQRSQRRALLEKLLNDLNEVRIQALDREFQGFAHLFLALLLATYEVTDHAFAKAVLKLVDALAYSQGKIAHPTLSTRYATLANVFNALPTEDKAVDALRLAVVEKLVNAAAQNDDYLVIEPVVKSLEAWLVQWGFAGENASTEARQKGDEAVLKIVGLLNQAQDVVPRLAQIEKDLLVAHLSNASEESWETQKKLASHLIALVLRLPNEYDFSALASLPALKQPSSHVLAQLLDVFVQPGSSVHDLDRILSSGSEDELKAFELDPAALRNKLRLLALTELCSSRVGHPVPYDEIAQALHVVEAEHDQGESVENWVIDAIRAGLVSGRLQGSEKTFMVTKASPRVFAEAEWNALEKRLREWRGSLDGILESVKRGLGGGNAGHGSGAQDVLKGAAGAREGNEKEMIAV
;
A
#
# COMPACT_ATOMS: atom_id res chain seq x y z
N MET A 1 -5.85 61.68 -3.92
CA MET A 1 -5.14 60.99 -5.03
C MET A 1 -3.94 60.26 -4.46
N ALA A 2 -3.86 58.95 -4.72
CA ALA A 2 -2.72 58.03 -4.61
C ALA A 2 -1.87 58.02 -3.32
N SER A 3 -1.94 56.90 -2.59
CA SER A 3 -0.91 56.42 -1.66
C SER A 3 -0.86 54.89 -1.78
N THR A 4 0.05 54.34 -2.59
CA THR A 4 1.43 53.90 -2.27
C THR A 4 1.53 52.51 -1.65
N THR A 5 1.96 51.59 -2.51
CA THR A 5 2.72 50.36 -2.24
C THR A 5 3.88 50.58 -1.28
N THR A 6 4.03 49.70 -0.28
CA THR A 6 5.34 49.24 0.23
C THR A 6 5.23 47.81 0.72
N ALA A 7 6.12 46.96 0.21
CA ALA A 7 6.33 45.58 0.59
C ALA A 7 6.97 45.45 1.98
N ASN A 8 6.75 44.32 2.65
CA ASN A 8 7.70 43.81 3.63
C ASN A 8 7.81 42.29 3.51
N THR A 9 9.06 41.85 3.59
CA THR A 9 9.64 40.57 3.20
C THR A 9 9.74 39.56 4.36
N ASP A 10 9.87 38.30 3.96
CA ASP A 10 10.55 37.17 4.62
C ASP A 10 10.02 36.58 5.94
N SER A 11 9.56 35.33 5.85
CA SER A 11 10.23 34.23 6.57
C SER A 11 9.98 32.86 5.92
N HIS A 12 11.04 32.06 5.91
CA HIS A 12 11.30 30.78 5.24
C HIS A 12 10.15 29.74 5.14
N PRO A 13 10.15 28.91 4.08
CA PRO A 13 9.34 27.69 4.08
C PRO A 13 10.04 26.64 4.95
N SER A 14 9.53 26.41 6.16
CA SER A 14 9.89 25.23 6.92
C SER A 14 9.36 24.00 6.21
N SER A 15 10.29 23.23 5.66
CA SER A 15 10.13 21.89 5.12
C SER A 15 9.56 20.93 6.18
N SER A 16 8.24 20.72 6.22
CA SER A 16 7.62 19.61 6.97
C SER A 16 6.14 19.38 6.65
N SER A 17 5.71 19.44 5.38
CA SER A 17 4.30 19.22 4.99
C SER A 17 4.13 18.02 4.07
N SER A 18 4.79 16.90 4.40
CA SER A 18 4.64 15.64 3.66
C SER A 18 4.35 14.49 4.61
N SER A 19 3.19 14.49 5.28
CA SER A 19 2.70 13.31 6.01
C SER A 19 1.26 13.51 6.50
N SER A 20 0.28 13.05 5.70
CA SER A 20 -1.07 12.58 6.13
C SER A 20 -2.15 12.67 5.06
N LEU A 21 -1.88 13.24 3.88
CA LEU A 21 -2.90 13.40 2.83
C LEU A 21 -3.06 12.12 2.01
N ALA A 22 -4.11 11.35 2.31
CA ALA A 22 -4.62 10.27 1.47
C ALA A 22 -5.48 10.83 0.35
N PHE A 23 -5.53 10.17 -0.82
CA PHE A 23 -6.43 10.53 -1.92
C PHE A 23 -6.21 11.97 -2.41
N GLN A 24 -5.12 12.28 -3.11
CA GLN A 24 -5.01 13.54 -3.85
C GLN A 24 -5.42 13.32 -5.31
N ASP A 25 -6.59 13.83 -5.65
CA ASP A 25 -7.10 14.08 -6.99
C ASP A 25 -7.62 15.54 -6.99
N ASP A 26 -7.90 16.12 -8.16
CA ASP A 26 -8.32 17.54 -8.28
C ASP A 26 -9.57 17.89 -7.42
N PHE A 27 -10.30 16.87 -6.94
CA PHE A 27 -11.51 16.98 -6.12
C PHE A 27 -11.36 16.67 -4.62
N THR A 28 -10.20 16.21 -4.16
CA THR A 28 -10.01 15.68 -2.79
C THR A 28 -8.92 16.41 -1.99
N HIS A 29 -8.44 17.55 -2.50
CA HIS A 29 -7.52 18.43 -1.78
C HIS A 29 -8.11 18.87 -0.43
N SER A 30 -7.47 18.44 0.67
CA SER A 30 -7.63 19.12 1.96
C SER A 30 -6.53 20.18 2.08
N HIS A 31 -6.94 21.44 2.17
CA HIS A 31 -6.04 22.53 2.49
C HIS A 31 -5.70 22.46 4.00
N GLY A 32 -4.75 21.60 4.35
CA GLY A 32 -4.12 21.60 5.68
C GLY A 32 -5.07 21.31 6.85
N GLY A 33 -5.90 20.27 6.75
CA GLY A 33 -6.77 19.85 7.87
C GLY A 33 -7.92 20.81 8.20
N GLY A 34 -8.00 21.96 7.53
CA GLY A 34 -9.15 22.86 7.55
C GLY A 34 -9.90 22.75 6.23
N CYS A 35 -11.04 22.06 6.21
CA CYS A 35 -12.04 22.34 5.20
C CYS A 35 -12.53 23.77 5.44
N PHE A 36 -12.01 24.75 4.70
CA PHE A 36 -12.59 26.09 4.67
C PHE A 36 -13.93 26.00 3.94
N PHE A 37 -14.97 25.65 4.70
CA PHE A 37 -16.34 25.81 4.25
C PHE A 37 -16.57 27.31 4.14
N VAL A 38 -16.87 27.79 2.92
CA VAL A 38 -17.36 29.16 2.73
C VAL A 38 -18.69 29.23 3.47
N ALA A 39 -18.64 29.76 4.70
CA ALA A 39 -19.79 30.02 5.54
C ALA A 39 -20.58 31.19 4.97
N VAL A 40 -21.35 30.95 3.90
CA VAL A 40 -22.65 31.63 3.81
C VAL A 40 -23.48 30.89 4.84
N GLU A 41 -23.44 31.30 6.12
CA GLU A 41 -24.13 30.61 7.21
C GLU A 41 -25.60 30.38 6.84
N PRO A 42 -26.00 29.17 6.43
CA PRO A 42 -27.40 28.83 6.39
C PRO A 42 -27.84 28.69 7.84
N VAL A 43 -29.03 29.16 8.18
CA VAL A 43 -29.56 29.03 9.54
C VAL A 43 -29.64 27.52 9.86
N PHE A 44 -29.32 27.14 11.11
CA PHE A 44 -29.21 25.73 11.52
C PHE A 44 -30.48 24.91 11.21
N ASP A 45 -31.65 25.54 11.20
CA ASP A 45 -32.92 24.93 10.81
C ASP A 45 -32.97 24.57 9.31
N GLU A 46 -32.46 25.44 8.43
CA GLU A 46 -32.34 25.14 6.99
C GLU A 46 -31.41 23.95 6.76
N GLN A 47 -30.28 23.89 7.46
CA GLN A 47 -29.34 22.77 7.36
C GLN A 47 -29.98 21.44 7.78
N ILE A 48 -30.70 21.44 8.91
CA ILE A 48 -31.43 20.25 9.39
C ILE A 48 -32.57 19.88 8.42
N SER A 49 -33.27 20.86 7.84
CA SER A 49 -34.34 20.60 6.87
C SER A 49 -33.81 19.90 5.61
N GLN A 50 -32.63 20.30 5.12
CA GLN A 50 -31.98 19.69 3.96
C GLN A 50 -31.58 18.23 4.25
N LEU A 51 -30.99 17.98 5.43
CA LEU A 51 -30.65 16.61 5.86
C LEU A 51 -31.90 15.75 6.01
N ALA A 52 -32.93 16.26 6.69
CA ALA A 52 -34.20 15.54 6.89
C ALA A 52 -34.90 15.24 5.56
N THR A 53 -34.78 16.12 4.56
CA THR A 53 -35.34 15.89 3.22
C THR A 53 -34.67 14.71 2.53
N VAL A 54 -33.34 14.61 2.58
CA VAL A 54 -32.61 13.46 2.01
C VAL A 54 -32.98 12.18 2.74
N ILE A 55 -33.01 12.21 4.08
CA ILE A 55 -33.34 11.06 4.93
C ILE A 55 -34.77 10.56 4.68
N ALA A 56 -35.75 11.47 4.62
CA ALA A 56 -37.16 11.15 4.38
C ALA A 56 -37.42 10.57 2.98
N ARG A 57 -36.59 10.91 1.98
CA ARG A 57 -36.63 10.26 0.66
C ARG A 57 -36.09 8.83 0.70
N SER A 58 -35.09 8.58 1.54
CA SER A 58 -34.44 7.27 1.65
C SER A 58 -35.12 6.30 2.61
N SER A 59 -35.84 6.79 3.62
CA SER A 59 -36.41 5.95 4.66
C SER A 59 -37.67 5.18 4.20
N PRO A 60 -37.78 3.88 4.51
CA PRO A 60 -39.01 3.11 4.26
C PRO A 60 -40.16 3.52 5.19
N SER A 61 -39.89 4.19 6.32
CA SER A 61 -40.92 4.61 7.29
C SER A 61 -41.75 5.82 6.83
N THR A 62 -41.25 6.58 5.84
CA THR A 62 -41.89 7.78 5.28
C THR A 62 -42.40 7.51 3.86
N SER A 63 -43.19 6.45 3.72
CA SER A 63 -43.70 5.98 2.41
C SER A 63 -44.60 6.99 1.70
N THR A 64 -45.44 7.73 2.43
CA THR A 64 -46.34 8.75 1.86
C THR A 64 -45.74 10.16 1.87
N GLU A 65 -46.14 10.99 0.91
CA GLU A 65 -45.66 12.38 0.80
C GLU A 65 -46.03 13.22 2.04
N ALA A 66 -47.22 13.02 2.60
CA ALA A 66 -47.64 13.66 3.86
C ALA A 66 -46.75 13.26 5.05
N GLN A 67 -46.38 11.99 5.17
CA GLN A 67 -45.46 11.53 6.23
C GLN A 67 -44.06 12.11 6.06
N ARG A 68 -43.59 12.33 4.82
CA ARG A 68 -42.30 13.01 4.57
C ARG A 68 -42.33 14.47 4.99
N THR A 69 -43.41 15.20 4.64
CA THR A 69 -43.54 16.61 5.02
C THR A 69 -43.67 16.78 6.54
N ASP A 70 -44.41 15.89 7.20
CA ASP A 70 -44.57 15.90 8.66
C ASP A 70 -43.23 15.62 9.38
N TYR A 71 -42.46 14.66 8.86
CA TYR A 71 -41.12 14.35 9.36
C TYR A 71 -40.18 15.57 9.23
N ILE A 72 -40.12 16.19 8.06
CA ILE A 72 -39.28 17.38 7.82
C ILE A 72 -39.70 18.52 8.75
N HIS A 73 -41.00 18.78 8.88
CA HIS A 73 -41.53 19.82 9.76
C HIS A 73 -41.20 19.56 11.24
N GLN A 74 -41.29 18.31 11.70
CA GLN A 74 -40.96 17.93 13.07
C GLN A 74 -39.48 18.20 13.42
N TYR A 75 -38.56 17.88 12.52
CA TYR A 75 -37.12 18.14 12.75
C TYR A 75 -36.75 19.61 12.58
N THR A 76 -37.39 20.32 11.65
CA THR A 76 -37.16 21.76 11.43
C THR A 76 -37.64 22.58 12.63
N THR A 77 -38.84 22.29 13.15
CA THR A 77 -39.36 22.96 14.36
C THR A 77 -38.47 22.70 15.58
N GLN A 78 -38.00 21.46 15.78
CA GLN A 78 -37.03 21.16 16.84
C GLN A 78 -35.72 21.94 16.66
N ALA A 79 -35.21 22.09 15.43
CA ALA A 79 -34.00 22.87 15.15
C ALA A 79 -34.19 24.38 15.40
N GLN A 80 -35.36 24.94 15.09
CA GLN A 80 -35.70 26.34 15.36
C GLN A 80 -35.70 26.64 16.86
N HIS A 81 -36.21 25.72 17.69
CA HIS A 81 -36.19 25.87 19.15
C HIS A 81 -34.77 25.85 19.75
N THR A 82 -33.79 25.29 19.03
CA THR A 82 -32.38 25.22 19.48
C THR A 82 -31.50 26.36 18.98
N SER A 83 -32.02 27.21 18.09
CA SER A 83 -31.27 28.34 17.53
C SER A 83 -31.31 29.55 18.47
N PRO A 84 -30.26 30.40 18.51
CA PRO A 84 -30.28 31.59 19.34
C PRO A 84 -31.46 32.48 18.91
N SER A 85 -32.33 32.82 19.86
CA SER A 85 -33.36 33.82 19.66
C SER A 85 -32.67 35.14 19.28
N LYS A 86 -33.07 35.71 18.13
CA LYS A 86 -32.67 37.05 17.72
C LYS A 86 -32.95 38.00 18.90
N PRO A 87 -32.00 38.83 19.37
CA PRO A 87 -32.33 39.84 20.36
C PRO A 87 -33.37 40.76 19.73
N VAL A 88 -34.58 40.75 20.29
CA VAL A 88 -35.60 41.74 19.98
C VAL A 88 -35.11 43.04 20.61
N THR A 89 -34.46 43.90 19.83
CA THR A 89 -34.34 45.29 20.21
C THR A 89 -35.72 45.91 20.05
N GLU A 90 -36.41 46.09 21.18
CA GLU A 90 -37.51 47.04 21.31
C GLU A 90 -36.96 48.45 21.07
N ASP A 91 -36.83 48.89 19.81
CA ASP A 91 -36.64 50.32 19.52
C ASP A 91 -37.03 50.72 18.08
N ASP A 92 -38.00 50.02 17.48
CA ASP A 92 -38.49 50.29 16.11
C ASP A 92 -39.59 51.39 16.09
N ALA A 93 -39.49 52.38 16.98
CA ALA A 93 -40.46 53.46 17.10
C ALA A 93 -39.82 54.85 17.27
N ALA A 94 -38.93 55.24 16.37
CA ALA A 94 -38.65 56.66 16.10
C ALA A 94 -38.15 56.85 14.65
N PRO A 95 -38.63 57.87 13.90
CA PRO A 95 -38.09 58.18 12.58
C PRO A 95 -36.68 58.79 12.70
N PRO A 96 -35.82 58.63 11.67
CA PRO A 96 -34.42 59.03 11.76
C PRO A 96 -34.28 60.52 11.47
N ASP A 97 -33.73 61.26 12.43
CA ASP A 97 -33.02 62.50 12.16
C ASP A 97 -31.52 62.24 12.36
N ASP A 98 -30.76 62.75 11.39
CA ASP A 98 -29.33 62.99 11.34
C ASP A 98 -28.34 61.89 10.92
N GLU A 99 -27.46 62.38 10.04
CA GLU A 99 -26.42 61.75 9.25
C GLU A 99 -25.20 61.33 10.09
N ASP A 100 -24.38 60.47 9.49
CA ASP A 100 -23.01 60.09 9.89
C ASP A 100 -22.80 59.07 11.02
N ALA A 101 -22.71 57.78 10.64
CA ALA A 101 -21.73 56.86 11.22
C ALA A 101 -21.53 55.61 10.35
N ASP A 102 -20.48 55.63 9.53
CA ASP A 102 -19.83 54.43 9.00
C ASP A 102 -19.31 53.58 10.18
N ALA A 103 -20.01 52.48 10.49
CA ALA A 103 -19.48 51.40 11.31
C ALA A 103 -20.04 50.07 10.81
N SER A 104 -19.28 49.42 9.91
CA SER A 104 -19.45 48.02 9.57
C SER A 104 -19.09 47.15 10.79
N THR A 105 -20.03 46.98 11.71
CA THR A 105 -19.94 45.97 12.77
C THR A 105 -20.35 44.62 12.17
N SER A 106 -19.35 43.81 11.81
CA SER A 106 -19.51 42.38 11.65
C SER A 106 -20.07 41.80 12.96
N VAL A 107 -21.36 41.50 12.98
CA VAL A 107 -22.00 40.78 14.08
C VAL A 107 -21.49 39.34 14.02
N GLY A 108 -20.38 39.06 14.69
CA GLY A 108 -19.95 37.71 14.99
C GLY A 108 -21.03 37.05 15.84
N ALA A 109 -21.62 35.96 15.34
CA ALA A 109 -22.58 35.16 16.08
C ALA A 109 -21.99 34.75 17.44
N ALA A 110 -22.77 34.95 18.51
CA ALA A 110 -22.35 34.59 19.86
C ALA A 110 -21.96 33.09 19.92
N PRO A 111 -20.89 32.72 20.65
CA PRO A 111 -20.51 31.33 20.81
C PRO A 111 -21.68 30.54 21.42
N LEU A 112 -22.04 29.42 20.77
CA LEU A 112 -23.12 28.53 21.19
C LEU A 112 -22.99 28.17 22.68
N THR A 113 -24.08 28.31 23.43
CA THR A 113 -24.11 27.87 24.83
C THR A 113 -23.98 26.34 24.93
N ALA A 114 -23.43 25.84 26.05
CA ALA A 114 -23.23 24.40 26.26
C ALA A 114 -24.54 23.58 26.19
N GLU A 115 -25.65 24.18 26.61
CA GLU A 115 -26.99 23.58 26.54
C GLU A 115 -27.49 23.46 25.09
N GLN A 116 -27.30 24.51 24.27
CA GLN A 116 -27.62 24.48 22.84
C GLN A 116 -26.79 23.43 22.09
N ARG A 117 -25.50 23.29 22.41
CA ARG A 117 -24.68 22.20 21.83
C ARG A 117 -25.23 20.83 22.18
N SER A 118 -25.64 20.62 23.44
CA SER A 118 -26.25 19.35 23.88
C SER A 118 -27.54 19.01 23.13
N GLN A 119 -28.43 19.99 22.96
CA GLN A 119 -29.69 19.80 22.22
C GLN A 119 -29.44 19.52 20.73
N ARG A 120 -28.49 20.22 20.09
CA ARG A 120 -28.09 19.94 18.71
C ARG A 120 -27.50 18.54 18.55
N ARG A 121 -26.67 18.08 19.51
CA ARG A 121 -26.15 16.70 19.54
C ARG A 121 -27.28 15.66 19.59
N ALA A 122 -28.28 15.87 20.45
CA ALA A 122 -29.42 14.95 20.55
C ALA A 122 -30.24 14.87 19.25
N LEU A 123 -30.40 15.98 18.52
CA LEU A 123 -31.07 15.98 17.22
C LEU A 123 -30.25 15.25 16.15
N LEU A 124 -28.95 15.50 16.08
CA LEU A 124 -28.05 14.81 15.15
C LEU A 124 -28.00 13.31 15.43
N GLU A 125 -27.97 12.89 16.70
CA GLU A 125 -27.99 11.48 17.05
C GLU A 125 -29.30 10.79 16.65
N LYS A 126 -30.45 11.47 16.77
CA LYS A 126 -31.73 10.94 16.26
C LYS A 126 -31.70 10.76 14.74
N LEU A 127 -31.28 11.78 13.99
CA LEU A 127 -31.16 11.69 12.52
C LEU A 127 -30.19 10.57 12.10
N LEU A 128 -29.11 10.38 12.86
CA LEU A 128 -28.13 9.34 12.60
C LEU A 128 -28.66 7.94 12.91
N ASN A 129 -29.50 7.79 13.93
CA ASN A 129 -30.18 6.54 14.22
C ASN A 129 -31.22 6.20 13.14
N ASP A 130 -31.89 7.22 12.58
CA ASP A 130 -32.83 7.07 11.46
C ASP A 130 -32.13 6.66 10.16
N LEU A 131 -30.81 6.89 10.06
CA LEU A 131 -29.96 6.47 8.93
C LEU A 131 -29.41 5.04 9.05
N ASN A 132 -29.54 4.39 10.21
CA ASN A 132 -29.02 3.04 10.39
C ASN A 132 -29.74 2.06 9.45
N GLU A 133 -28.96 1.31 8.66
CA GLU A 133 -29.46 0.30 7.70
C GLU A 133 -30.36 0.86 6.58
N VAL A 134 -30.42 2.19 6.43
CA VAL A 134 -31.19 2.85 5.38
C VAL A 134 -30.28 3.20 4.22
N ARG A 135 -30.63 2.74 3.01
CA ARG A 135 -29.93 3.14 1.79
C ARG A 135 -30.29 4.58 1.42
N ILE A 136 -29.31 5.48 1.50
CA ILE A 136 -29.46 6.86 1.02
C ILE A 136 -29.65 6.85 -0.50
N GLN A 137 -30.84 7.24 -0.95
CA GLN A 137 -31.18 7.42 -2.36
C GLN A 137 -31.06 8.91 -2.70
N ALA A 138 -29.96 9.27 -3.35
CA ALA A 138 -29.67 10.63 -3.78
C ALA A 138 -28.86 10.61 -5.08
N LEU A 139 -28.85 11.75 -5.79
CA LEU A 139 -27.90 12.00 -6.87
C LEU A 139 -26.48 12.10 -6.31
N ASP A 140 -25.47 11.83 -7.15
CA ASP A 140 -24.06 11.80 -6.72
C ASP A 140 -23.62 13.13 -6.05
N ARG A 141 -23.99 14.28 -6.63
CA ARG A 141 -23.67 15.61 -6.06
C ARG A 141 -24.46 15.89 -4.77
N GLU A 142 -25.72 15.47 -4.71
CA GLU A 142 -26.55 15.63 -3.51
C GLU A 142 -26.02 14.78 -2.35
N PHE A 143 -25.52 13.58 -2.65
CA PHE A 143 -24.94 12.68 -1.66
C PHE A 143 -23.65 13.23 -1.05
N GLN A 144 -22.75 13.75 -1.88
CA GLN A 144 -21.53 14.42 -1.40
C GLN A 144 -21.88 15.62 -0.52
N GLY A 145 -22.77 16.50 -0.98
CA GLY A 145 -23.23 17.66 -0.20
C GLY A 145 -23.89 17.28 1.12
N PHE A 146 -24.71 16.22 1.12
CA PHE A 146 -25.32 15.67 2.34
C PHE A 146 -24.27 15.22 3.35
N ALA A 147 -23.29 14.42 2.91
CA ALA A 147 -22.23 13.92 3.80
C ALA A 147 -21.35 15.05 4.34
N HIS A 148 -20.99 16.02 3.49
CA HIS A 148 -20.21 17.18 3.88
C HIS A 148 -20.96 18.07 4.88
N LEU A 149 -22.25 18.32 4.66
CA LEU A 149 -23.09 19.08 5.59
C LEU A 149 -23.21 18.37 6.93
N PHE A 150 -23.46 17.06 6.92
CA PHE A 150 -23.58 16.28 8.15
C PHE A 150 -22.25 16.28 8.93
N LEU A 151 -21.12 16.10 8.25
CA LEU A 151 -19.80 16.14 8.88
C LEU A 151 -19.47 17.53 9.44
N ALA A 152 -19.78 18.61 8.71
CA ALA A 152 -19.58 19.98 9.18
C ALA A 152 -20.40 20.25 10.46
N LEU A 153 -21.65 19.79 10.51
CA LEU A 153 -22.48 19.88 11.72
C LEU A 153 -21.92 19.07 12.89
N LEU A 154 -21.38 17.87 12.65
CA LEU A 154 -20.72 17.08 13.69
C LEU A 154 -19.48 17.80 14.23
N LEU A 155 -18.62 18.31 13.37
CA LEU A 155 -17.42 19.06 13.76
C LEU A 155 -17.76 20.37 14.50
N ALA A 156 -18.88 21.02 14.16
CA ALA A 156 -19.31 22.27 14.80
C ALA A 156 -20.00 22.05 16.17
N THR A 157 -20.56 20.86 16.42
CA THR A 157 -21.38 20.59 17.61
C THR A 157 -20.67 19.74 18.66
N TYR A 158 -19.79 18.84 18.25
CA TYR A 158 -19.02 17.99 19.15
C TYR A 158 -17.61 18.56 19.36
N GLU A 159 -17.08 18.36 20.56
CA GLU A 159 -15.64 18.47 20.77
C GLU A 159 -14.97 17.21 20.21
N VAL A 160 -13.86 17.41 19.49
CA VAL A 160 -13.15 16.36 18.73
C VAL A 160 -12.69 15.19 19.63
N THR A 161 -12.51 15.45 20.93
CA THR A 161 -12.06 14.49 21.94
C THR A 161 -13.19 13.64 22.54
N ASP A 162 -14.46 13.94 22.26
CA ASP A 162 -15.59 13.22 22.85
C ASP A 162 -15.75 11.82 22.20
N HIS A 163 -15.84 10.76 23.01
CA HIS A 163 -16.14 9.41 22.51
C HIS A 163 -17.48 9.37 21.74
N ALA A 164 -18.42 10.26 22.08
CA ALA A 164 -19.67 10.40 21.35
C ALA A 164 -19.47 10.89 19.91
N PHE A 165 -18.46 11.73 19.66
CA PHE A 165 -18.10 12.19 18.31
C PHE A 165 -17.62 11.03 17.45
N ALA A 166 -16.68 10.24 17.95
CA ALA A 166 -16.15 9.07 17.23
C ALA A 166 -17.27 8.09 16.86
N LYS A 167 -18.19 7.82 17.80
CA LYS A 167 -19.35 6.96 17.54
C LYS A 167 -20.30 7.56 16.48
N ALA A 168 -20.50 8.88 16.50
CA ALA A 168 -21.34 9.55 15.52
C ALA A 168 -20.74 9.51 14.10
N VAL A 169 -19.44 9.77 13.98
CA VAL A 169 -18.73 9.67 12.69
C VAL A 169 -18.74 8.25 12.15
N LEU A 170 -18.52 7.23 12.99
CA LEU A 170 -18.56 5.83 12.55
C LEU A 170 -19.94 5.40 12.05
N LYS A 171 -21.02 5.80 12.73
CA LYS A 171 -22.38 5.55 12.23
C LYS A 171 -22.65 6.25 10.90
N LEU A 172 -22.13 7.47 10.71
CA LEU A 172 -22.25 8.18 9.44
C LEU A 172 -21.49 7.42 8.35
N VAL A 173 -20.26 6.99 8.61
CA VAL A 173 -19.45 6.17 7.69
C VAL A 173 -20.15 4.86 7.35
N ASP A 174 -20.77 4.18 8.33
CA ASP A 174 -21.55 2.97 8.09
C ASP A 174 -22.75 3.24 7.16
N ALA A 175 -23.48 4.34 7.36
CA ALA A 175 -24.58 4.73 6.48
C ALA A 175 -24.12 5.11 5.06
N LEU A 176 -22.97 5.76 4.92
CA LEU A 176 -22.39 6.13 3.62
C LEU A 176 -21.84 4.91 2.86
N ALA A 177 -21.22 3.97 3.59
CA ALA A 177 -20.67 2.72 3.08
C ALA A 177 -21.76 1.70 2.69
N TYR A 178 -22.95 1.79 3.28
CA TYR A 178 -24.06 0.89 2.99
C TYR A 178 -24.52 1.00 1.52
N SER A 179 -24.22 -0.03 0.73
CA SER A 179 -24.63 -0.16 -0.68
C SER A 179 -25.36 -1.47 -0.93
N GLN A 180 -26.58 -1.41 -1.45
CA GLN A 180 -27.29 -2.58 -1.97
C GLN A 180 -27.15 -2.64 -3.51
N GLY A 181 -26.02 -3.17 -3.98
CA GLY A 181 -25.79 -3.53 -5.39
C GLY A 181 -24.98 -2.52 -6.22
N LYS A 182 -24.27 -3.05 -7.23
CA LYS A 182 -23.28 -2.33 -8.06
C LYS A 182 -23.85 -1.25 -9.00
N ILE A 183 -25.16 -1.29 -9.29
CA ILE A 183 -25.84 -0.40 -10.27
C ILE A 183 -26.68 0.68 -9.56
N ALA A 184 -26.55 0.78 -8.24
CA ALA A 184 -27.43 1.59 -7.41
C ALA A 184 -26.87 3.03 -7.25
N HIS A 185 -27.67 4.06 -7.45
CA HIS A 185 -27.29 5.45 -7.13
C HIS A 185 -27.26 5.71 -5.60
N PRO A 186 -26.39 6.58 -5.08
CA PRO A 186 -25.22 7.17 -5.73
C PRO A 186 -24.16 6.13 -6.09
N THR A 187 -23.40 6.43 -7.14
CA THR A 187 -22.36 5.54 -7.69
C THR A 187 -21.33 5.12 -6.64
N LEU A 188 -20.79 3.90 -6.75
CA LEU A 188 -19.78 3.39 -5.82
C LEU A 188 -18.55 4.30 -5.74
N SER A 189 -18.08 4.80 -6.89
CA SER A 189 -16.99 5.79 -6.97
C SER A 189 -17.28 7.05 -6.13
N THR A 190 -18.50 7.60 -6.24
CA THR A 190 -18.91 8.76 -5.42
C THR A 190 -18.93 8.43 -3.94
N ARG A 191 -19.35 7.22 -3.56
CA ARG A 191 -19.33 6.78 -2.15
C ARG A 191 -17.92 6.71 -1.60
N TYR A 192 -16.99 6.08 -2.34
CA TYR A 192 -15.59 6.01 -1.92
C TYR A 192 -14.94 7.39 -1.86
N ALA A 193 -15.19 8.27 -2.84
CA ALA A 193 -14.71 9.64 -2.81
C ALA A 193 -15.27 10.43 -1.62
N THR A 194 -16.53 10.21 -1.27
CA THR A 194 -17.16 10.84 -0.09
C THR A 194 -16.54 10.31 1.21
N LEU A 195 -16.31 9.00 1.32
CA LEU A 195 -15.64 8.40 2.48
C LEU A 195 -14.18 8.88 2.62
N ALA A 196 -13.46 8.99 1.51
CA ALA A 196 -12.11 9.57 1.45
C ALA A 196 -12.12 11.04 1.92
N ASN A 197 -13.11 11.82 1.49
CA ASN A 197 -13.28 13.20 1.96
C ASN A 197 -13.58 13.27 3.46
N VAL A 198 -14.41 12.37 3.99
CA VAL A 198 -14.66 12.27 5.43
C VAL A 198 -13.37 11.98 6.18
N PHE A 199 -12.55 11.03 5.70
CA PHE A 199 -11.24 10.73 6.29
C PHE A 199 -10.30 11.95 6.26
N ASN A 200 -10.23 12.65 5.12
CA ASN A 200 -9.36 13.82 4.93
C ASN A 200 -9.80 15.05 5.72
N ALA A 201 -11.08 15.14 6.07
CA ALA A 201 -11.65 16.24 6.86
C ALA A 201 -11.49 16.05 8.37
N LEU A 202 -11.04 14.88 8.84
CA LEU A 202 -10.77 14.65 10.26
C LEU A 202 -9.52 15.43 10.72
N PRO A 203 -9.52 16.06 11.92
CA PRO A 203 -8.38 16.87 12.43
C PRO A 203 -7.12 16.04 12.72
N THR A 204 -5.96 16.42 12.19
CA THR A 204 -4.68 15.65 12.26
C THR A 204 -3.87 15.88 13.52
N GLU A 205 -4.25 16.83 14.37
CA GLU A 205 -3.42 17.24 15.50
C GLU A 205 -3.68 16.44 16.80
N ASP A 206 -4.85 15.80 16.90
CA ASP A 206 -5.27 15.10 18.12
C ASP A 206 -5.13 13.57 18.01
N LYS A 207 -4.34 12.98 18.93
CA LYS A 207 -4.16 11.51 19.03
C LYS A 207 -5.45 10.72 19.25
N ALA A 208 -6.49 11.36 19.81
CA ALA A 208 -7.79 10.73 20.01
C ALA A 208 -8.51 10.42 18.68
N VAL A 209 -8.21 11.19 17.62
CA VAL A 209 -8.81 11.06 16.28
C VAL A 209 -8.11 9.97 15.47
N ASP A 210 -6.88 9.59 15.83
CA ASP A 210 -6.13 8.59 15.08
C ASP A 210 -6.77 7.20 15.16
N ALA A 211 -7.35 6.83 16.30
CA ALA A 211 -8.14 5.60 16.43
C ALA A 211 -9.41 5.63 15.56
N LEU A 212 -10.03 6.81 15.42
CA LEU A 212 -11.18 7.01 14.56
C LEU A 212 -10.79 6.86 13.08
N ARG A 213 -9.65 7.45 12.67
CA ARG A 213 -9.12 7.32 11.31
C ARG A 213 -8.88 5.87 10.91
N LEU A 214 -8.24 5.10 11.79
CA LEU A 214 -8.00 3.67 11.55
C LEU A 214 -9.33 2.93 11.32
N ALA A 215 -10.33 3.18 12.17
CA ALA A 215 -11.65 2.59 12.02
C ALA A 215 -12.36 3.02 10.72
N VAL A 216 -12.21 4.28 10.28
CA VAL A 216 -12.75 4.73 8.98
C VAL A 216 -12.06 4.00 7.81
N VAL A 217 -10.75 3.79 7.87
CA VAL A 217 -10.00 3.02 6.86
C VAL A 217 -10.48 1.56 6.83
N GLU A 218 -10.60 0.91 7.98
CA GLU A 218 -11.13 -0.47 8.06
C GLU A 218 -12.52 -0.58 7.42
N LYS A 219 -13.40 0.39 7.66
CA LYS A 219 -14.75 0.43 7.08
C LYS A 219 -14.71 0.66 5.57
N LEU A 220 -13.85 1.54 5.08
CA LEU A 220 -13.67 1.78 3.65
C LEU A 220 -13.18 0.52 2.93
N VAL A 221 -12.16 -0.16 3.47
CA VAL A 221 -11.63 -1.41 2.91
C VAL A 221 -12.69 -2.51 2.92
N ASN A 222 -13.45 -2.66 4.02
CA ASN A 222 -14.55 -3.63 4.09
C ASN A 222 -15.67 -3.33 3.08
N ALA A 223 -16.04 -2.06 2.93
CA ALA A 223 -17.05 -1.64 1.94
C ALA A 223 -16.58 -1.87 0.49
N ALA A 224 -15.29 -1.70 0.22
CA ALA A 224 -14.69 -1.99 -1.07
C ALA A 224 -14.67 -3.51 -1.34
N ALA A 225 -14.29 -4.32 -0.34
CA ALA A 225 -14.31 -5.78 -0.45
C ALA A 225 -15.73 -6.34 -0.66
N GLN A 226 -16.75 -5.82 0.01
CA GLN A 226 -18.15 -6.25 -0.17
C GLN A 226 -18.70 -5.99 -1.59
N ASN A 227 -18.11 -5.04 -2.32
CA ASN A 227 -18.51 -4.67 -3.67
C ASN A 227 -17.56 -5.24 -4.76
N ASP A 228 -16.56 -6.04 -4.38
CA ASP A 228 -15.47 -6.53 -5.23
C ASP A 228 -14.69 -5.42 -5.96
N ASP A 229 -14.60 -4.21 -5.38
CA ASP A 229 -13.92 -3.05 -5.98
C ASP A 229 -12.59 -2.75 -5.26
N TYR A 230 -11.60 -3.62 -5.51
CA TYR A 230 -10.33 -3.60 -4.80
C TYR A 230 -9.32 -2.55 -5.33
N LEU A 231 -9.56 -1.98 -6.52
CA LEU A 231 -8.64 -1.00 -7.12
C LEU A 231 -8.63 0.32 -6.33
N VAL A 232 -9.76 0.67 -5.71
CA VAL A 232 -9.89 1.89 -4.90
C VAL A 232 -9.04 1.81 -3.62
N ILE A 233 -8.69 0.61 -3.18
CA ILE A 233 -7.97 0.35 -1.93
C ILE A 233 -6.45 0.51 -2.11
N GLU A 234 -5.92 0.38 -3.33
CA GLU A 234 -4.48 0.40 -3.61
C GLU A 234 -3.73 1.61 -3.00
N PRO A 235 -4.20 2.86 -3.16
CA PRO A 235 -3.52 4.02 -2.57
C PRO A 235 -3.48 3.96 -1.04
N VAL A 236 -4.57 3.48 -0.41
CA VAL A 236 -4.71 3.36 1.05
C VAL A 236 -3.68 2.39 1.61
N VAL A 237 -3.53 1.22 0.97
CA VAL A 237 -2.64 0.15 1.45
C VAL A 237 -1.17 0.59 1.35
N LYS A 238 -0.79 1.32 0.30
CA LYS A 238 0.58 1.86 0.13
C LYS A 238 0.97 2.85 1.24
N SER A 239 0.03 3.65 1.70
CA SER A 239 0.27 4.66 2.74
C SER A 239 -0.06 4.19 4.15
N LEU A 240 -0.69 3.02 4.30
CA LEU A 240 -1.20 2.52 5.58
C LEU A 240 -0.09 2.40 6.63
N GLU A 241 1.07 1.83 6.29
CA GLU A 241 2.16 1.69 7.26
C GLU A 241 2.67 3.05 7.74
N ALA A 242 2.83 4.01 6.82
CA ALA A 242 3.25 5.36 7.18
C ALA A 242 2.25 6.02 8.14
N TRP A 243 0.95 5.80 7.92
CA TRP A 243 -0.09 6.29 8.83
C TRP A 243 -0.10 5.57 10.17
N LEU A 244 0.04 4.25 10.20
CA LEU A 244 0.11 3.48 11.46
C LEU A 244 1.29 3.94 12.33
N VAL A 245 2.44 4.22 11.72
CA VAL A 245 3.60 4.77 12.41
C VAL A 245 3.31 6.19 12.91
N GLN A 246 2.72 7.06 12.08
CA GLN A 246 2.35 8.42 12.47
C GLN A 246 1.35 8.46 13.63
N TRP A 247 0.37 7.58 13.62
CA TRP A 247 -0.69 7.45 14.63
C TRP A 247 -0.21 6.75 15.92
N GLY A 248 1.01 6.19 15.93
CA GLY A 248 1.54 5.45 17.08
C GLY A 248 0.90 4.08 17.27
N PHE A 249 0.30 3.51 16.23
CA PHE A 249 -0.15 2.11 16.18
C PHE A 249 0.93 1.17 15.63
N ALA A 250 2.02 1.70 15.05
CA ALA A 250 3.20 0.96 14.63
C ALA A 250 4.49 1.72 14.98
N GLY A 251 5.64 1.03 14.92
CA GLY A 251 6.96 1.58 15.23
C GLY A 251 7.39 1.40 16.70
N GLU A 252 8.61 1.84 17.00
CA GLU A 252 9.26 1.64 18.32
C GLU A 252 8.58 2.41 19.46
N ASN A 253 7.92 3.53 19.14
CA ASN A 253 7.29 4.42 20.13
C ASN A 253 5.84 4.02 20.49
N ALA A 254 5.29 2.99 19.85
CA ALA A 254 3.92 2.54 20.08
C ALA A 254 3.79 1.80 21.42
N SER A 255 2.71 2.09 22.17
CA SER A 255 2.37 1.27 23.34
C SER A 255 1.96 -0.13 22.90
N THR A 256 2.15 -1.13 23.77
CA THR A 256 1.79 -2.53 23.48
C THR A 256 0.32 -2.70 23.05
N GLU A 257 -0.60 -2.00 23.71
CA GLU A 257 -2.03 -2.03 23.39
C GLU A 257 -2.37 -1.38 22.04
N ALA A 258 -1.75 -0.24 21.72
CA ALA A 258 -1.94 0.44 20.44
C ALA A 258 -1.41 -0.43 19.30
N ARG A 259 -0.28 -1.07 19.53
CA ARG A 259 0.35 -1.94 18.55
C ARG A 259 -0.46 -3.20 18.27
N GLN A 260 -1.04 -3.82 19.29
CA GLN A 260 -1.98 -4.92 19.09
C GLN A 260 -3.18 -4.53 18.22
N LYS A 261 -3.72 -3.32 18.39
CA LYS A 261 -4.82 -2.80 17.56
C LYS A 261 -4.38 -2.57 16.11
N GLY A 262 -3.17 -2.04 15.92
CA GLY A 262 -2.56 -1.88 14.59
C GLY A 262 -2.41 -3.23 13.89
N ASP A 263 -1.80 -4.21 14.57
CA ASP A 263 -1.60 -5.56 14.04
C ASP A 263 -2.94 -6.24 13.70
N GLU A 264 -3.98 -6.06 14.52
CA GLU A 264 -5.32 -6.59 14.26
C GLU A 264 -5.97 -5.96 13.03
N ALA A 265 -5.83 -4.63 12.87
CA ALA A 265 -6.34 -3.91 11.71
C ALA A 265 -5.64 -4.35 10.41
N VAL A 266 -4.31 -4.47 10.44
CA VAL A 266 -3.53 -4.98 9.31
C VAL A 266 -3.95 -6.40 8.96
N LEU A 267 -4.16 -7.27 9.96
CA LEU A 267 -4.61 -8.65 9.73
C LEU A 267 -5.98 -8.70 9.03
N LYS A 268 -6.93 -7.85 9.43
CA LYS A 268 -8.24 -7.76 8.76
C LYS A 268 -8.10 -7.30 7.31
N ILE A 269 -7.30 -6.25 7.07
CA ILE A 269 -7.09 -5.70 5.73
C ILE A 269 -6.41 -6.73 4.82
N VAL A 270 -5.36 -7.39 5.31
CA VAL A 270 -4.65 -8.47 4.61
C VAL A 270 -5.58 -9.63 4.29
N GLY A 271 -6.44 -10.05 5.22
CA GLY A 271 -7.44 -11.09 4.96
C GLY A 271 -8.42 -10.73 3.83
N LEU A 272 -8.79 -9.46 3.71
CA LEU A 272 -9.62 -8.96 2.61
C LEU A 272 -8.85 -8.83 1.29
N LEU A 273 -7.57 -8.45 1.34
CA LEU A 273 -6.70 -8.37 0.18
C LEU A 273 -6.37 -9.75 -0.40
N ASN A 274 -6.23 -10.77 0.45
CA ASN A 274 -5.99 -12.15 0.01
C ASN A 274 -7.13 -12.64 -0.90
N GLN A 275 -8.38 -12.38 -0.52
CA GLN A 275 -9.56 -12.68 -1.35
C GLN A 275 -9.57 -11.94 -2.69
N ALA A 276 -8.90 -10.78 -2.76
CA ALA A 276 -8.81 -9.94 -3.94
C ALA A 276 -7.72 -10.39 -4.93
N GLN A 277 -6.78 -11.24 -4.50
CA GLN A 277 -5.59 -11.59 -5.28
C GLN A 277 -5.94 -12.27 -6.61
N ASP A 278 -7.01 -13.08 -6.62
CA ASP A 278 -7.52 -13.74 -7.83
C ASP A 278 -8.01 -12.73 -8.90
N VAL A 279 -8.52 -11.59 -8.45
CA VAL A 279 -9.10 -10.56 -9.32
C VAL A 279 -8.01 -9.59 -9.81
N VAL A 280 -7.11 -9.17 -8.92
CA VAL A 280 -6.07 -8.18 -9.23
C VAL A 280 -4.70 -8.66 -8.72
N PRO A 281 -3.89 -9.34 -9.55
CA PRO A 281 -2.59 -9.89 -9.15
C PRO A 281 -1.58 -8.85 -8.65
N ARG A 282 -1.73 -7.57 -9.04
CA ARG A 282 -0.85 -6.48 -8.57
C ARG A 282 -1.04 -6.16 -7.09
N LEU A 283 -2.20 -6.44 -6.50
CA LEU A 283 -2.45 -6.21 -5.08
C LEU A 283 -1.58 -7.09 -4.19
N ALA A 284 -1.25 -8.31 -4.63
CA ALA A 284 -0.39 -9.22 -3.87
C ALA A 284 1.02 -8.63 -3.62
N GLN A 285 1.55 -7.82 -4.56
CA GLN A 285 2.83 -7.14 -4.36
C GLN A 285 2.73 -6.00 -3.34
N ILE A 286 1.63 -5.24 -3.37
CA ILE A 286 1.40 -4.15 -2.42
C ILE A 286 1.16 -4.72 -1.00
N GLU A 287 0.46 -5.85 -0.90
CA GLU A 287 0.25 -6.57 0.36
C GLU A 287 1.57 -7.08 0.94
N LYS A 288 2.47 -7.63 0.10
CA LYS A 288 3.83 -8.01 0.50
C LYS A 288 4.58 -6.81 1.07
N ASP A 289 4.61 -5.68 0.35
CA ASP A 289 5.34 -4.48 0.76
C ASP A 289 4.83 -3.94 2.11
N LEU A 290 3.50 -3.92 2.30
CA LEU A 290 2.87 -3.55 3.57
C LEU A 290 3.32 -4.48 4.70
N LEU A 291 3.21 -5.80 4.51
CA LEU A 291 3.55 -6.80 5.52
C LEU A 291 5.03 -6.76 5.91
N VAL A 292 5.94 -6.60 4.93
CA VAL A 292 7.37 -6.48 5.19
C VAL A 292 7.69 -5.22 5.99
N ALA A 293 7.11 -4.08 5.60
CA ALA A 293 7.33 -2.83 6.32
C ALA A 293 6.79 -2.90 7.76
N HIS A 294 5.60 -3.45 7.94
CA HIS A 294 4.97 -3.59 9.26
C HIS A 294 5.74 -4.55 10.18
N LEU A 295 6.15 -5.71 9.65
CA LEU A 295 6.90 -6.72 10.40
C LEU A 295 8.38 -6.35 10.61
N SER A 296 8.95 -5.45 9.81
CA SER A 296 10.30 -4.92 10.08
C SER A 296 10.35 -4.06 11.35
N ASN A 297 9.24 -3.43 11.68
CA ASN A 297 9.10 -2.64 12.90
C ASN A 297 8.71 -3.50 14.11
N ALA A 298 8.51 -4.82 13.94
CA ALA A 298 8.10 -5.79 14.97
C ALA A 298 9.00 -5.75 16.21
N SER A 299 8.38 -5.74 17.39
CA SER A 299 9.10 -6.00 18.64
C SER A 299 9.43 -7.50 18.73
N GLU A 300 10.52 -7.86 19.40
CA GLU A 300 10.91 -9.25 19.68
C GLU A 300 9.86 -10.01 20.51
N GLU A 301 8.95 -9.30 21.18
CA GLU A 301 7.78 -9.88 21.84
C GLU A 301 6.73 -10.30 20.81
N SER A 302 6.91 -11.51 20.26
CA SER A 302 6.04 -12.08 19.23
C SER A 302 4.64 -12.39 19.78
N TRP A 303 3.68 -11.52 19.48
CA TRP A 303 2.26 -11.73 19.80
C TRP A 303 1.59 -12.66 18.79
N GLU A 304 0.51 -13.31 19.19
CA GLU A 304 -0.24 -14.25 18.35
C GLU A 304 -0.72 -13.61 17.02
N THR A 305 -1.03 -12.31 17.03
CA THR A 305 -1.37 -11.54 15.81
C THR A 305 -0.20 -11.42 14.85
N GLN A 306 1.00 -11.12 15.36
CA GLN A 306 2.22 -11.02 14.55
C GLN A 306 2.61 -12.37 13.97
N LYS A 307 2.43 -13.45 14.72
CA LYS A 307 2.66 -14.82 14.23
C LYS A 307 1.74 -15.19 13.07
N LYS A 308 0.48 -14.72 13.10
CA LYS A 308 -0.49 -14.89 12.00
C LYS A 308 -0.16 -14.03 10.79
N LEU A 309 0.31 -12.80 11.01
CA LEU A 309 0.80 -11.93 9.94
C LEU A 309 2.05 -12.51 9.28
N ALA A 310 2.98 -13.03 10.08
CA ALA A 310 4.15 -13.76 9.61
C ALA A 310 3.77 -14.98 8.75
N SER A 311 2.81 -15.79 9.18
CA SER A 311 2.34 -16.92 8.36
C SER A 311 1.69 -16.46 7.05
N HIS A 312 0.92 -15.36 7.07
CA HIS A 312 0.33 -14.80 5.84
C HIS A 312 1.41 -14.30 4.88
N LEU A 313 2.43 -13.59 5.38
CA LEU A 313 3.54 -13.12 4.56
C LEU A 313 4.29 -14.30 3.91
N ILE A 314 4.60 -15.34 4.68
CA ILE A 314 5.28 -16.54 4.14
C ILE A 314 4.41 -17.18 3.05
N ALA A 315 3.13 -17.43 3.31
CA ALA A 315 2.22 -18.00 2.34
C ALA A 315 2.14 -17.15 1.05
N LEU A 316 2.04 -15.83 1.20
CA LEU A 316 1.95 -14.89 0.09
C LEU A 316 3.21 -14.91 -0.78
N VAL A 317 4.40 -14.81 -0.18
CA VAL A 317 5.66 -14.79 -0.96
C VAL A 317 5.88 -16.14 -1.66
N LEU A 318 5.49 -17.24 -1.03
CA LEU A 318 5.56 -18.56 -1.64
C LEU A 318 4.57 -18.71 -2.81
N ARG A 319 3.39 -18.09 -2.73
CA ARG A 319 2.36 -18.07 -3.79
C ARG A 319 2.77 -17.20 -4.99
N LEU A 320 3.48 -16.10 -4.76
CA LEU A 320 3.90 -15.18 -5.83
C LEU A 320 4.85 -15.89 -6.82
N PRO A 321 4.51 -15.99 -8.12
CA PRO A 321 5.31 -16.76 -9.08
C PRO A 321 6.64 -16.09 -9.42
N ASN A 322 6.70 -14.76 -9.40
CA ASN A 322 7.86 -13.97 -9.87
C ASN A 322 8.83 -13.56 -8.75
N GLU A 323 8.59 -13.99 -7.51
CA GLU A 323 9.39 -13.61 -6.35
C GLU A 323 10.32 -14.75 -5.94
N TYR A 324 11.62 -14.59 -6.16
CA TYR A 324 12.62 -15.63 -5.88
C TYR A 324 13.65 -15.20 -4.82
N ASP A 325 13.61 -13.95 -4.38
CA ASP A 325 14.46 -13.45 -3.30
C ASP A 325 13.77 -13.59 -1.94
N PHE A 326 14.29 -14.51 -1.12
CA PHE A 326 13.82 -14.76 0.24
C PHE A 326 14.78 -14.20 1.30
N SER A 327 15.88 -13.56 0.89
CA SER A 327 16.89 -13.06 1.82
C SER A 327 16.36 -11.91 2.70
N ALA A 328 15.53 -11.04 2.11
CA ALA A 328 14.86 -9.96 2.83
C ALA A 328 13.95 -10.48 3.96
N LEU A 329 13.30 -11.62 3.74
CA LEU A 329 12.45 -12.26 4.75
C LEU A 329 13.27 -12.87 5.89
N ALA A 330 14.42 -13.49 5.59
CA ALA A 330 15.29 -14.06 6.62
C ALA A 330 15.82 -13.02 7.62
N SER A 331 15.88 -11.74 7.22
CA SER A 331 16.30 -10.64 8.08
C SER A 331 15.27 -10.25 9.15
N LEU A 332 14.00 -10.63 8.97
CA LEU A 332 12.90 -10.23 9.85
C LEU A 332 12.84 -11.13 11.09
N PRO A 333 12.99 -10.60 12.31
CA PRO A 333 12.96 -11.41 13.54
C PRO A 333 11.59 -12.07 13.77
N ALA A 334 10.50 -11.40 13.37
CA ALA A 334 9.12 -11.90 13.48
C ALA A 334 8.87 -13.21 12.71
N LEU A 335 9.67 -13.51 11.68
CA LEU A 335 9.50 -14.71 10.86
C LEU A 335 10.19 -15.96 11.45
N LYS A 336 10.92 -15.84 12.57
CA LYS A 336 11.57 -16.98 13.25
C LYS A 336 10.59 -17.86 14.03
N GLN A 337 9.41 -17.34 14.38
CA GLN A 337 8.37 -18.09 15.12
C GLN A 337 6.97 -17.81 14.55
N PRO A 338 6.66 -18.21 13.30
CA PRO A 338 5.33 -18.05 12.74
C PRO A 338 4.31 -18.96 13.46
N SER A 339 3.01 -18.69 13.29
CA SER A 339 1.95 -19.48 13.93
C SER A 339 1.94 -20.95 13.47
N SER A 340 2.35 -21.22 12.23
CA SER A 340 2.51 -22.59 11.71
C SER A 340 3.98 -22.97 11.66
N HIS A 341 4.31 -24.08 12.31
CA HIS A 341 5.63 -24.68 12.28
C HIS A 341 6.01 -25.19 10.87
N VAL A 342 5.02 -25.62 10.07
CA VAL A 342 5.25 -26.07 8.68
C VAL A 342 5.72 -24.91 7.82
N LEU A 343 5.10 -23.74 7.93
CA LEU A 343 5.50 -22.56 7.16
C LEU A 343 6.92 -22.07 7.52
N ALA A 344 7.32 -22.18 8.79
CA ALA A 344 8.69 -21.92 9.21
C ALA A 344 9.69 -22.85 8.49
N GLN A 345 9.41 -24.15 8.51
CA GLN A 345 10.24 -25.15 7.83
C GLN A 345 10.31 -24.93 6.33
N LEU A 346 9.18 -24.57 5.71
CA LEU A 346 9.15 -24.23 4.29
C LEU A 346 10.04 -23.02 4.00
N LEU A 347 9.92 -21.94 4.77
CA LEU A 347 10.78 -20.77 4.60
C LEU A 347 12.26 -21.14 4.78
N ASP A 348 12.60 -21.94 5.78
CA ASP A 348 13.97 -22.42 6.00
C ASP A 348 14.49 -23.20 4.78
N VAL A 349 13.68 -24.07 4.17
CA VAL A 349 14.05 -24.76 2.93
C VAL A 349 14.29 -23.76 1.81
N PHE A 350 13.43 -22.75 1.63
CA PHE A 350 13.63 -21.76 0.57
C PHE A 350 14.84 -20.85 0.80
N VAL A 351 15.22 -20.58 2.05
CA VAL A 351 16.36 -19.71 2.40
C VAL A 351 17.69 -20.46 2.44
N GLN A 352 17.73 -21.70 2.93
CA GLN A 352 18.97 -22.46 3.11
C GLN A 352 19.62 -22.80 1.76
N PRO A 353 20.93 -22.51 1.57
CA PRO A 353 21.66 -22.91 0.38
C PRO A 353 21.83 -24.43 0.33
N GLY A 354 21.66 -25.03 -0.85
CA GLY A 354 21.76 -26.47 -1.06
C GLY A 354 20.51 -27.28 -0.72
N SER A 355 19.40 -26.63 -0.38
CA SER A 355 18.13 -27.31 -0.15
C SER A 355 17.55 -27.86 -1.46
N SER A 356 17.07 -29.11 -1.40
CA SER A 356 16.59 -29.84 -2.57
C SER A 356 15.07 -30.06 -2.51
N VAL A 357 14.50 -30.40 -3.67
CA VAL A 357 13.11 -30.88 -3.82
C VAL A 357 12.79 -32.04 -2.86
N HIS A 358 13.78 -32.87 -2.51
CA HIS A 358 13.61 -33.96 -1.54
C HIS A 358 13.30 -33.47 -0.13
N ASP A 359 13.89 -32.34 0.29
CA ASP A 359 13.63 -31.76 1.62
C ASP A 359 12.19 -31.23 1.69
N LEU A 360 11.72 -30.62 0.60
CA LEU A 360 10.32 -30.21 0.46
C LEU A 360 9.38 -31.42 0.46
N ASP A 361 9.68 -32.47 -0.30
CA ASP A 361 8.85 -33.68 -0.35
C ASP A 361 8.78 -34.40 1.02
N ARG A 362 9.84 -34.32 1.82
CA ARG A 362 9.84 -34.83 3.21
C ARG A 362 8.85 -34.09 4.10
N ILE A 363 8.77 -32.77 3.97
CA ILE A 363 7.84 -31.91 4.72
C ILE A 363 6.39 -32.10 4.24
N LEU A 364 6.21 -32.29 2.93
CA LEU A 364 4.89 -32.59 2.35
C LEU A 364 4.37 -33.95 2.82
N SER A 365 5.25 -34.96 2.90
CA SER A 365 4.90 -36.31 3.33
C SER A 365 4.58 -36.44 4.83
N SER A 366 4.95 -35.46 5.66
CA SER A 366 4.70 -35.50 7.11
C SER A 366 3.28 -35.06 7.52
N GLY A 367 2.34 -34.92 6.58
CA GLY A 367 0.93 -34.61 6.88
C GLY A 367 0.61 -33.11 6.88
N SER A 368 1.31 -32.32 6.08
CA SER A 368 1.13 -30.86 5.97
C SER A 368 0.05 -30.43 4.96
N GLU A 369 -0.60 -31.38 4.27
CA GLU A 369 -1.54 -31.07 3.18
C GLU A 369 -2.73 -30.20 3.59
N ASP A 370 -3.26 -30.36 4.80
CA ASP A 370 -4.40 -29.59 5.29
C ASP A 370 -4.01 -28.13 5.57
N GLU A 371 -2.80 -27.89 6.06
CA GLU A 371 -2.26 -26.53 6.25
C GLU A 371 -1.94 -25.87 4.92
N LEU A 372 -1.36 -26.61 3.97
CA LEU A 372 -1.10 -26.06 2.62
C LEU A 372 -2.39 -25.65 1.91
N LYS A 373 -3.46 -26.45 2.03
CA LYS A 373 -4.78 -26.09 1.50
C LYS A 373 -5.37 -24.87 2.19
N ALA A 374 -5.19 -24.73 3.51
CA ALA A 374 -5.68 -23.57 4.25
C ALA A 374 -5.02 -22.25 3.80
N PHE A 375 -3.78 -22.31 3.33
CA PHE A 375 -3.04 -21.16 2.81
C PHE A 375 -3.00 -21.09 1.26
N GLU A 376 -3.77 -21.95 0.57
CA GLU A 376 -3.88 -22.04 -0.90
C GLU A 376 -2.50 -22.17 -1.58
N LEU A 377 -1.61 -22.97 -1.00
CA LEU A 377 -0.29 -23.27 -1.54
C LEU A 377 -0.37 -24.51 -2.44
N ASP A 378 -0.08 -24.34 -3.72
CA ASP A 378 0.05 -25.47 -4.65
C ASP A 378 1.43 -26.15 -4.49
N PRO A 379 1.49 -27.41 -4.06
CA PRO A 379 2.75 -28.11 -3.90
C PRO A 379 3.50 -28.32 -5.24
N ALA A 380 2.81 -28.33 -6.38
CA ALA A 380 3.48 -28.41 -7.68
C ALA A 380 4.19 -27.09 -8.02
N ALA A 381 3.54 -25.95 -7.84
CA ALA A 381 4.16 -24.63 -7.97
C ALA A 381 5.39 -24.46 -7.06
N LEU A 382 5.30 -24.90 -5.79
CA LEU A 382 6.44 -24.83 -4.85
C LEU A 382 7.64 -25.66 -5.32
N ARG A 383 7.40 -26.89 -5.81
CA ARG A 383 8.48 -27.74 -6.38
C ARG A 383 9.13 -27.08 -7.58
N ASN A 384 8.33 -26.52 -8.49
CA ASN A 384 8.84 -25.84 -9.69
C ASN A 384 9.69 -24.63 -9.30
N LYS A 385 9.24 -23.87 -8.30
CA LYS A 385 9.99 -22.72 -7.77
C LYS A 385 11.33 -23.14 -7.18
N LEU A 386 11.35 -24.21 -6.38
CA LEU A 386 12.58 -24.73 -5.77
C LEU A 386 13.56 -25.29 -6.81
N ARG A 387 13.06 -25.95 -7.86
CA ARG A 387 13.87 -26.40 -9.01
C ARG A 387 14.60 -25.24 -9.69
N LEU A 388 13.90 -24.15 -9.97
CA LEU A 388 14.49 -22.95 -10.56
C LEU A 388 15.57 -22.33 -9.65
N LEU A 389 15.34 -22.31 -8.34
CA LEU A 389 16.33 -21.82 -7.38
C LEU A 389 17.57 -22.74 -7.30
N ALA A 390 17.39 -24.06 -7.32
CA ALA A 390 18.49 -25.02 -7.33
C ALA A 390 19.35 -24.90 -8.60
N LEU A 391 18.71 -24.73 -9.77
CA LEU A 391 19.40 -24.45 -11.02
C LEU A 391 20.21 -23.14 -10.95
N THR A 392 19.63 -22.11 -10.36
CA THR A 392 20.28 -20.81 -10.22
C THR A 392 21.50 -20.89 -9.31
N GLU A 393 21.43 -21.65 -8.23
CA GLU A 393 22.55 -21.91 -7.30
C GLU A 393 23.68 -22.69 -7.98
N LEU A 394 23.35 -23.71 -8.78
CA LEU A 394 24.35 -24.41 -9.59
C LEU A 394 25.03 -23.44 -10.57
N CYS A 395 24.25 -22.58 -11.23
CA CYS A 395 24.76 -21.58 -12.17
C CYS A 395 25.61 -20.49 -11.48
N SER A 396 25.29 -20.10 -10.24
CA SER A 396 26.07 -19.09 -9.51
C SER A 396 27.46 -19.59 -9.15
N SER A 397 27.62 -20.89 -8.90
CA SER A 397 28.94 -21.50 -8.68
C SER A 397 29.80 -21.64 -9.95
N ARG A 398 29.18 -21.55 -11.15
CA ARG A 398 29.83 -21.80 -12.46
C ARG A 398 29.78 -20.61 -13.41
N VAL A 399 29.69 -19.38 -12.91
CA VAL A 399 29.62 -18.17 -13.76
C VAL A 399 30.86 -18.04 -14.65
N GLY A 400 30.66 -18.05 -15.97
CA GLY A 400 31.72 -17.97 -16.98
C GLY A 400 32.27 -19.33 -17.45
N HIS A 401 31.68 -20.43 -17.00
CA HIS A 401 32.03 -21.79 -17.43
C HIS A 401 30.81 -22.49 -18.05
N PRO A 402 31.02 -23.43 -19.00
CA PRO A 402 29.95 -24.26 -19.52
C PRO A 402 29.49 -25.27 -18.47
N VAL A 403 28.18 -25.39 -18.30
CA VAL A 403 27.53 -26.36 -17.41
C VAL A 403 26.89 -27.46 -18.28
N PRO A 404 27.26 -28.73 -18.12
CA PRO A 404 26.68 -29.82 -18.89
C PRO A 404 25.23 -30.10 -18.47
N TYR A 405 24.39 -30.54 -19.41
CA TYR A 405 22.98 -30.84 -19.15
C TYR A 405 22.80 -31.96 -18.11
N ASP A 406 23.74 -32.90 -18.01
CA ASP A 406 23.70 -33.99 -17.01
C ASP A 406 23.77 -33.45 -15.58
N GLU A 407 24.61 -32.45 -15.32
CA GLU A 407 24.72 -31.80 -14.00
C GLU A 407 23.43 -31.00 -13.68
N ILE A 408 22.83 -30.37 -14.69
CA ILE A 408 21.58 -29.63 -14.55
C ILE A 408 20.40 -30.59 -14.26
N ALA A 409 20.31 -31.70 -14.98
CA ALA A 409 19.28 -32.71 -14.77
C ALA A 409 19.35 -33.32 -13.36
N GLN A 410 20.57 -33.56 -12.87
CA GLN A 410 20.81 -34.02 -11.49
C GLN A 410 20.33 -33.01 -10.46
N ALA A 411 20.62 -31.72 -10.65
CA ALA A 411 20.19 -30.65 -9.73
C ALA A 411 18.67 -30.43 -9.74
N LEU A 412 18.01 -30.58 -10.90
CA LEU A 412 16.55 -30.43 -11.03
C LEU A 412 15.77 -31.68 -10.57
N HIS A 413 16.45 -32.81 -10.37
CA HIS A 413 15.85 -34.12 -10.07
C HIS A 413 14.76 -34.53 -11.06
N VAL A 414 14.98 -34.28 -12.36
CA VAL A 414 14.03 -34.68 -13.42
C VAL A 414 14.32 -36.14 -13.79
N VAL A 415 13.38 -37.03 -13.46
CA VAL A 415 13.42 -38.46 -13.83
C VAL A 415 12.60 -38.65 -15.10
N GLU A 416 13.13 -38.18 -16.24
CA GLU A 416 12.52 -38.44 -17.55
C GLU A 416 13.40 -39.39 -18.37
N ALA A 417 12.86 -39.99 -19.44
CA ALA A 417 13.62 -40.92 -20.28
C ALA A 417 14.75 -40.18 -21.04
N GLU A 418 15.90 -40.84 -21.25
CA GLU A 418 17.14 -40.24 -21.80
C GLU A 418 16.98 -39.43 -23.11
N HIS A 419 15.93 -39.67 -23.90
CA HIS A 419 15.64 -38.94 -25.14
C HIS A 419 14.91 -37.60 -24.90
N ASP A 420 14.09 -37.50 -23.85
CA ASP A 420 13.27 -36.30 -23.57
C ASP A 420 13.92 -35.41 -22.49
N GLN A 421 14.92 -35.92 -21.76
CA GLN A 421 15.66 -35.18 -20.74
C GLN A 421 16.32 -33.90 -21.30
N GLY A 422 16.81 -33.92 -22.54
CA GLY A 422 17.44 -32.76 -23.17
C GLY A 422 16.45 -31.61 -23.37
N GLU A 423 15.29 -31.89 -23.94
CA GLU A 423 14.25 -30.89 -24.19
C GLU A 423 13.66 -30.34 -22.88
N SER A 424 13.47 -31.21 -21.89
CA SER A 424 13.01 -30.85 -20.55
C SER A 424 13.97 -29.88 -19.86
N VAL A 425 15.27 -30.20 -19.84
CA VAL A 425 16.32 -29.33 -19.28
C VAL A 425 16.38 -27.99 -20.00
N GLU A 426 16.27 -27.97 -21.33
CA GLU A 426 16.24 -26.72 -22.10
C GLU A 426 15.06 -25.84 -21.71
N ASN A 427 13.87 -26.41 -21.54
CA ASN A 427 12.70 -25.67 -21.07
C ASN A 427 12.92 -25.07 -19.68
N TRP A 428 13.51 -25.81 -18.74
CA TRP A 428 13.83 -25.29 -17.40
C TRP A 428 14.87 -24.17 -17.44
N VAL A 429 15.88 -24.26 -18.29
CA VAL A 429 16.88 -23.19 -18.46
C VAL A 429 16.23 -21.96 -19.09
N ILE A 430 15.36 -22.14 -20.08
CA ILE A 430 14.59 -21.04 -20.69
C ILE A 430 13.70 -20.36 -19.64
N ASP A 431 13.02 -21.12 -18.79
CA ASP A 431 12.17 -20.58 -17.73
C ASP A 431 13.00 -19.83 -16.67
N ALA A 432 14.18 -20.33 -16.31
CA ALA A 432 15.10 -19.61 -15.43
C ALA A 432 15.63 -18.29 -16.04
N ILE A 433 15.83 -18.25 -17.37
CA ILE A 433 16.19 -17.03 -18.10
C ILE A 433 15.00 -16.06 -18.14
N ARG A 434 13.79 -16.54 -18.41
CA ARG A 434 12.56 -15.73 -18.41
C ARG A 434 12.27 -15.12 -17.04
N ALA A 435 12.52 -15.87 -15.97
CA ALA A 435 12.43 -15.41 -14.60
C ALA A 435 13.54 -14.42 -14.21
N GLY A 436 14.56 -14.22 -15.07
CA GLY A 436 15.67 -13.30 -14.82
C GLY A 436 16.68 -13.78 -13.78
N LEU A 437 16.59 -15.05 -13.38
CA LEU A 437 17.48 -15.65 -12.37
C LEU A 437 18.88 -15.92 -12.93
N VAL A 438 18.91 -16.35 -14.20
CA VAL A 438 20.15 -16.71 -14.92
C VAL A 438 20.15 -16.06 -16.29
N SER A 439 21.32 -15.71 -16.80
CA SER A 439 21.53 -15.24 -18.16
C SER A 439 22.71 -15.99 -18.77
N GLY A 440 22.54 -16.49 -19.99
CA GLY A 440 23.53 -17.32 -20.65
C GLY A 440 23.12 -17.71 -22.06
N ARG A 441 23.93 -18.58 -22.67
CA ARG A 441 23.66 -19.14 -24.00
C ARG A 441 23.58 -20.65 -23.92
N LEU A 442 22.52 -21.22 -24.49
CA LEU A 442 22.35 -22.65 -24.67
C LEU A 442 23.13 -23.11 -25.90
N GLN A 443 23.91 -24.17 -25.75
CA GLN A 443 24.62 -24.83 -26.85
C GLN A 443 24.04 -26.23 -27.01
N GLY A 444 22.88 -26.33 -27.69
CA GLY A 444 22.14 -27.58 -27.83
C GLY A 444 22.92 -28.71 -28.51
N SER A 445 23.87 -28.40 -29.41
CA SER A 445 24.74 -29.39 -30.05
C SER A 445 25.75 -30.02 -29.08
N GLU A 446 26.24 -29.25 -28.12
CA GLU A 446 27.24 -29.67 -27.13
C GLU A 446 26.58 -30.13 -25.82
N LYS A 447 25.26 -29.97 -25.68
CA LYS A 447 24.50 -30.22 -24.44
C LYS A 447 25.09 -29.47 -23.24
N THR A 448 25.46 -28.22 -23.48
CA THR A 448 26.06 -27.34 -22.48
C THR A 448 25.32 -26.00 -22.40
N PHE A 449 25.32 -25.41 -21.21
CA PHE A 449 24.80 -24.08 -20.97
C PHE A 449 25.92 -23.16 -20.50
N MET A 450 26.20 -22.12 -21.27
CA MET A 450 27.25 -21.13 -20.96
C MET A 450 26.65 -20.01 -20.11
N VAL A 451 26.96 -20.03 -18.80
CA VAL A 451 26.45 -19.05 -17.84
C VAL A 451 27.21 -17.73 -17.96
N THR A 452 26.50 -16.63 -18.21
CA THR A 452 27.06 -15.26 -18.24
C THR A 452 26.82 -14.53 -16.92
N LYS A 453 25.63 -14.71 -16.33
CA LYS A 453 25.24 -14.11 -15.04
C LYS A 453 24.29 -15.08 -14.33
N ALA A 454 24.39 -15.17 -13.01
CA ALA A 454 23.42 -15.85 -12.17
C ALA A 454 23.25 -15.08 -10.85
N SER A 455 22.04 -15.06 -10.31
CA SER A 455 21.72 -14.40 -9.04
C SER A 455 21.78 -15.41 -7.90
N PRO A 456 22.75 -15.33 -6.97
CA PRO A 456 22.83 -16.28 -5.86
C PRO A 456 21.64 -16.13 -4.90
N ARG A 457 21.26 -17.23 -4.25
CA ARG A 457 20.15 -17.28 -3.29
C ARG A 457 20.45 -16.53 -1.99
N VAL A 458 21.70 -16.57 -1.51
CA VAL A 458 22.15 -15.88 -0.30
C VAL A 458 23.50 -15.22 -0.56
N PHE A 459 23.55 -13.90 -0.49
CA PHE A 459 24.79 -13.14 -0.65
C PHE A 459 25.51 -12.93 0.68
N ALA A 460 26.42 -13.85 1.03
CA ALA A 460 27.12 -13.88 2.30
C ALA A 460 28.61 -13.51 2.16
N GLU A 461 29.36 -13.58 3.28
CA GLU A 461 30.78 -13.23 3.36
C GLU A 461 31.67 -14.00 2.35
N ALA A 462 31.36 -15.26 2.08
CA ALA A 462 32.10 -16.06 1.10
C ALA A 462 32.00 -15.46 -0.32
N GLU A 463 30.83 -14.96 -0.70
CA GLU A 463 30.59 -14.32 -1.99
C GLU A 463 31.25 -12.93 -2.05
N TRP A 464 31.22 -12.18 -0.95
CA TRP A 464 31.99 -10.93 -0.81
C TRP A 464 33.49 -11.14 -1.02
N ASN A 465 34.06 -12.18 -0.40
CA ASN A 465 35.48 -12.52 -0.53
C ASN A 465 35.84 -12.93 -1.97
N ALA A 466 34.97 -13.72 -2.63
CA ALA A 466 35.16 -14.09 -4.03
C ALA A 466 35.10 -12.87 -4.96
N LEU A 467 34.16 -11.95 -4.71
CA LEU A 467 34.03 -10.69 -5.46
C LEU A 467 35.26 -9.79 -5.26
N GLU A 468 35.74 -9.64 -4.02
CA GLU A 468 36.94 -8.86 -3.71
C GLU A 468 38.16 -9.40 -4.46
N LYS A 469 38.37 -10.73 -4.43
CA LYS A 469 39.47 -11.38 -5.16
C LYS A 469 39.40 -11.07 -6.66
N ARG A 470 38.22 -11.23 -7.28
CA ARG A 470 38.02 -10.97 -8.71
C ARG A 470 38.24 -9.49 -9.06
N LEU A 471 37.80 -8.57 -8.20
CA LEU A 471 38.05 -7.13 -8.38
C LEU A 471 39.53 -6.78 -8.27
N ARG A 472 40.28 -7.43 -7.36
CA ARG A 472 41.73 -7.25 -7.24
C ARG A 472 42.48 -7.77 -8.47
N GLU A 473 42.10 -8.94 -8.98
CA GLU A 473 42.65 -9.50 -10.23
C GLU A 473 42.35 -8.60 -11.44
N TRP A 474 41.12 -8.09 -11.52
CA TRP A 474 40.73 -7.17 -12.57
C TRP A 474 41.50 -5.85 -12.50
N ARG A 475 41.67 -5.29 -11.29
CA ARG A 475 42.52 -4.11 -11.06
C ARG A 475 43.96 -4.36 -11.53
N GLY A 476 44.54 -5.49 -11.16
CA GLY A 476 45.90 -5.87 -11.61
C GLY A 476 46.00 -6.00 -13.13
N SER A 477 44.97 -6.52 -13.79
CA SER A 477 44.90 -6.62 -15.26
C SER A 477 44.83 -5.23 -15.92
N LEU A 478 44.05 -4.31 -15.36
CA LEU A 478 43.97 -2.93 -15.84
C LEU A 478 45.28 -2.17 -15.64
N ASP A 479 45.95 -2.36 -14.49
CA ASP A 479 47.27 -1.78 -14.23
C ASP A 479 48.29 -2.30 -15.26
N GLY A 480 48.27 -3.60 -15.58
CA GLY A 480 49.12 -4.18 -16.62
C GLY A 480 48.85 -3.62 -18.03
N ILE A 481 47.58 -3.40 -18.39
CA ILE A 481 47.22 -2.74 -19.65
C ILE A 481 47.71 -1.29 -19.65
N LEU A 482 47.54 -0.56 -18.55
CA LEU A 482 47.97 0.83 -18.40
C LEU A 482 49.50 0.96 -18.51
N GLU A 483 50.26 0.03 -17.93
CA GLU A 483 51.71 -0.06 -18.13
C GLU A 483 52.09 -0.35 -19.59
N SER A 484 51.38 -1.27 -20.25
CA SER A 484 51.64 -1.59 -21.66
C SER A 484 51.37 -0.39 -22.58
N VAL A 485 50.32 0.39 -22.30
CA VAL A 485 49.97 1.61 -23.02
C VAL A 485 50.98 2.73 -22.74
N LYS A 486 51.38 2.93 -21.48
CA LYS A 486 52.45 3.89 -21.12
C LYS A 486 53.77 3.54 -21.80
N ARG A 487 54.12 2.26 -21.88
CA ARG A 487 55.32 1.79 -22.59
C ARG A 487 55.20 1.99 -24.11
N GLY A 488 54.03 1.74 -24.68
CA GLY A 488 53.75 2.01 -26.10
C GLY A 488 53.81 3.50 -26.45
N LEU A 489 53.31 4.37 -25.57
CA LEU A 489 53.37 5.83 -25.72
C LEU A 489 54.78 6.39 -25.45
N GLY A 490 55.51 5.84 -24.48
CA GLY A 490 56.89 6.23 -24.15
C GLY A 490 57.94 5.72 -25.15
N GLY A 491 57.64 4.63 -25.87
CA GLY A 491 58.47 4.10 -26.96
C GLY A 491 58.32 4.84 -28.29
N GLY A 492 57.34 5.74 -28.42
CA GLY A 492 57.08 6.52 -29.63
C GLY A 492 58.14 7.58 -29.98
N ASN A 493 59.17 7.77 -29.14
CA ASN A 493 60.22 8.76 -29.40
C ASN A 493 61.65 8.18 -29.45
N ALA A 494 61.81 6.85 -29.52
CA ALA A 494 63.13 6.24 -29.68
C ALA A 494 63.08 4.94 -30.50
N GLY A 495 63.49 5.05 -31.77
CA GLY A 495 64.09 3.93 -32.50
C GLY A 495 63.20 3.25 -33.55
N HIS A 496 63.46 3.60 -34.81
CA HIS A 496 63.20 2.74 -35.96
C HIS A 496 63.87 1.35 -35.78
N GLY A 497 63.15 0.30 -36.16
CA GLY A 497 63.73 -0.96 -36.64
C GLY A 497 63.70 -2.15 -35.67
N SER A 498 63.08 -3.24 -36.12
CA SER A 498 63.19 -4.61 -35.56
C SER A 498 62.32 -4.93 -34.33
N GLY A 499 61.00 -5.03 -34.53
CA GLY A 499 60.10 -5.66 -33.54
C GLY A 499 58.76 -6.16 -34.08
N ALA A 500 58.44 -5.91 -35.35
CA ALA A 500 57.11 -6.17 -35.90
C ALA A 500 56.85 -7.62 -36.36
N GLN A 501 57.79 -8.55 -36.15
CA GLN A 501 57.67 -9.92 -36.70
C GLN A 501 57.28 -11.01 -35.70
N ASP A 502 57.39 -10.78 -34.38
CA ASP A 502 57.08 -11.83 -33.38
C ASP A 502 55.64 -11.78 -32.83
N VAL A 503 54.91 -10.69 -33.01
CA VAL A 503 53.52 -10.57 -32.51
C VAL A 503 52.51 -11.23 -33.46
N LEU A 504 52.87 -11.45 -34.74
CA LEU A 504 51.96 -12.04 -35.73
C LEU A 504 51.90 -13.58 -35.70
N LYS A 505 52.91 -14.28 -35.15
CA LYS A 505 52.87 -15.75 -35.05
C LYS A 505 52.02 -16.28 -33.88
N GLY A 506 51.80 -15.49 -32.84
CA GLY A 506 50.94 -15.87 -31.71
C GLY A 506 49.43 -15.70 -31.99
N ALA A 507 49.06 -14.83 -32.94
CA ALA A 507 47.66 -14.49 -33.20
C ALA A 507 47.02 -15.28 -34.37
N ALA A 508 47.81 -15.99 -35.18
CA ALA A 508 47.32 -16.77 -36.32
C ALA A 508 46.76 -18.16 -35.95
N GLY A 509 47.01 -18.65 -34.73
CA GLY A 509 46.53 -19.96 -34.27
C GLY A 509 45.10 -19.99 -33.71
N ALA A 510 44.41 -18.85 -33.60
CA ALA A 510 43.13 -18.74 -32.90
C ALA A 510 41.99 -18.14 -33.75
N ARG A 511 42.15 -18.05 -35.08
CA ARG A 511 41.22 -17.31 -35.95
C ARG A 511 40.72 -18.09 -37.17
N GLU A 512 40.71 -19.41 -37.10
CA GLU A 512 39.93 -20.26 -38.01
C GLU A 512 38.79 -20.91 -37.20
N GLY A 513 37.56 -20.46 -37.42
CA GLY A 513 36.37 -21.05 -36.80
C GLY A 513 35.37 -20.05 -36.24
N ASN A 514 34.98 -19.04 -37.02
CA ASN A 514 33.72 -18.35 -36.74
C ASN A 514 33.20 -17.65 -38.00
N GLU A 515 32.58 -18.44 -38.88
CA GLU A 515 31.69 -17.89 -39.90
C GLU A 515 30.28 -18.43 -39.66
N LYS A 516 29.37 -17.46 -39.48
CA LYS A 516 27.91 -17.54 -39.58
C LYS A 516 27.20 -18.34 -38.49
N GLU A 517 26.65 -17.61 -37.52
CA GLU A 517 25.34 -18.01 -36.99
C GLU A 517 24.53 -16.80 -36.51
N MET A 518 23.23 -16.96 -36.71
CA MET A 518 22.24 -15.92 -36.92
C MET A 518 21.84 -15.26 -35.60
N ILE A 519 21.83 -13.93 -35.59
CA ILE A 519 21.32 -13.12 -34.49
C ILE A 519 19.79 -13.20 -34.51
N ALA A 520 19.18 -13.76 -33.46
CA ALA A 520 17.80 -13.49 -33.12
C ALA A 520 17.80 -12.65 -31.83
N VAL A 521 17.14 -11.49 -31.92
CA VAL A 521 16.95 -10.49 -30.87
C VAL A 521 15.90 -10.94 -29.87
#